data_AF-A0A4D4L5R9-F1
#
_entry.id   AF-A0A4D4L5R9-F1
#
_cell.length_a   1.000
_cell.length_b   1.000
_cell.length_c   1.000
_cell.angle_alpha   90.00
_cell.angle_beta   90.00
_cell.angle_gamma   90.00
#
_symmetry.space_group_name_H-M   'P 1'
#
loop_
_entity.id
_entity.type
_entity.pdbx_description
1 polymer ?
#
loop_
_entity_poly.entity_id
_entity_poly.type
_entity_poly.pdbx_seq_one_letter_code
_entity_poly.pdbx_strand_id
1 'polypeptide(L)'
;MPQDLTEDQKILARHGSVDIIDGALTDFRNGRPQLMDEIAARIILDQQDRGTRDAALSTGEESDLPYERQLWGYLARRCVPPHTDKAPPLLTLLGWVAWRQDDTVTAAHAFTDALDIHPGYELAEILLQGIRAECDPAALLAAFRNAQRELL
;
A
#
# COMPACT_ATOMS: atom_id res chain seq x y z
N MET A 1 -12.88 25.19 5.60
CA MET A 1 -13.74 24.01 5.61
C MET A 1 -13.22 23.07 4.53
N PRO A 2 -12.80 21.83 4.82
CA PRO A 2 -12.51 20.89 3.75
C PRO A 2 -13.83 20.61 3.04
N GLN A 3 -13.89 20.86 1.73
CA GLN A 3 -15.05 20.52 0.92
C GLN A 3 -15.05 19.00 0.76
N ASP A 4 -16.11 18.35 1.23
CA ASP A 4 -16.30 16.91 1.05
C ASP A 4 -16.55 16.65 -0.44
N LEU A 5 -15.70 15.83 -1.06
CA LEU A 5 -15.79 15.50 -2.48
C LEU A 5 -17.10 14.77 -2.75
N THR A 6 -17.78 15.09 -3.85
CA THR A 6 -18.96 14.33 -4.29
C THR A 6 -18.57 12.90 -4.64
N GLU A 7 -19.52 11.96 -4.63
CA GLU A 7 -19.24 10.55 -4.93
C GLU A 7 -18.58 10.36 -6.31
N ASP A 8 -19.06 11.09 -7.32
CA ASP A 8 -18.47 11.11 -8.66
C ASP A 8 -17.02 11.65 -8.65
N GLN A 9 -16.73 12.63 -7.80
CA GLN A 9 -15.37 13.17 -7.64
C GLN A 9 -14.46 12.18 -6.90
N LYS A 10 -14.99 11.44 -5.92
CA LYS A 10 -14.28 10.36 -5.22
C LYS A 10 -13.96 9.22 -6.18
N ILE A 11 -14.92 8.82 -7.02
CA ILE A 11 -14.74 7.80 -8.06
C ILE A 11 -13.69 8.24 -9.09
N LEU A 12 -13.79 9.47 -9.61
CA LEU A 12 -12.82 10.00 -10.57
C LEU A 12 -11.42 10.17 -9.97
N ALA A 13 -11.32 10.63 -8.72
CA ALA A 13 -10.05 10.71 -8.00
C ALA A 13 -9.43 9.32 -7.80
N ARG A 14 -10.26 8.32 -7.44
CA ARG A 14 -9.83 6.93 -7.28
C ARG A 14 -9.33 6.33 -8.61
N HIS A 15 -10.05 6.56 -9.71
CA HIS A 15 -9.60 6.14 -11.05
C HIS A 15 -8.27 6.82 -11.44
N GLY A 16 -8.13 8.12 -11.18
CA GLY A 16 -6.86 8.82 -11.37
C GLY A 16 -5.71 8.23 -10.54
N SER A 17 -5.96 7.85 -9.29
CA SER A 17 -4.94 7.21 -8.43
C SER A 17 -4.57 5.79 -8.90
N VAL A 18 -5.52 5.01 -9.43
CA VAL A 18 -5.25 3.69 -10.01
C VAL A 18 -4.40 3.80 -11.28
N ASP A 19 -4.77 4.69 -12.20
CA ASP A 19 -4.00 4.94 -13.43
C ASP A 19 -2.55 5.38 -13.14
N ILE A 20 -2.38 6.16 -12.07
CA ILE A 20 -1.06 6.60 -11.61
C ILE A 20 -0.22 5.42 -11.09
N ILE A 21 -0.81 4.51 -10.32
CA ILE A 21 -0.11 3.32 -9.81
C ILE A 21 0.26 2.38 -10.95
N ASP A 22 -0.63 2.16 -11.93
CA ASP A 22 -0.36 1.32 -13.09
C ASP A 22 0.76 1.90 -13.98
N GLY A 23 0.75 3.22 -14.17
CA GLY A 23 1.86 3.93 -14.83
C GLY A 23 3.18 3.74 -14.08
N ALA A 24 3.15 3.89 -12.74
CA ALA A 24 4.32 3.67 -11.90
C ALA A 24 4.85 2.22 -12.00
N LEU A 25 3.97 1.22 -11.90
CA LEU A 25 4.34 -0.19 -12.05
C LEU A 25 4.96 -0.47 -13.42
N THR A 26 4.46 0.17 -14.48
CA THR A 26 5.06 0.06 -15.82
C THR A 26 6.50 0.58 -15.87
N ASP A 27 6.81 1.69 -15.19
CA ASP A 27 8.18 2.20 -15.10
C ASP A 27 9.12 1.25 -14.32
N PHE A 28 8.61 0.66 -13.22
CA PHE A 28 9.34 -0.37 -12.46
C PHE A 28 9.59 -1.64 -13.28
N ARG A 29 8.58 -2.11 -14.05
CA ARG A 29 8.74 -3.23 -14.99
C ARG A 29 9.83 -2.97 -16.03
N ASN A 30 9.95 -1.72 -16.49
CA ASN A 30 10.96 -1.29 -17.45
C ASN A 30 12.35 -1.00 -16.84
N GLY A 31 12.53 -1.22 -15.53
CA GLY A 31 13.81 -1.04 -14.83
C GLY A 31 14.22 0.42 -14.65
N ARG A 32 13.29 1.38 -14.75
CA ARG A 32 13.55 2.81 -14.52
C ARG A 32 12.94 3.23 -13.18
N PRO A 33 13.64 3.11 -12.03
CA PRO A 33 13.08 3.43 -10.73
C PRO A 33 13.04 4.95 -10.44
N GLN A 34 12.76 5.78 -11.45
CA GLN A 34 12.67 7.23 -11.30
C GLN A 34 11.24 7.70 -11.55
N LEU A 35 10.41 7.58 -10.53
CA LEU A 35 9.13 8.29 -10.50
C LEU A 35 9.40 9.77 -10.31
N MET A 36 8.71 10.59 -11.10
CA MET A 36 8.59 12.03 -10.87
C MET A 36 8.13 12.30 -9.43
N ASP A 37 8.67 13.35 -8.81
CA ASP A 37 8.41 13.65 -7.41
C ASP A 37 6.94 14.00 -7.16
N GLU A 38 6.27 14.65 -8.12
CA GLU A 38 4.84 14.96 -8.04
C GLU A 38 3.99 13.69 -8.01
N ILE A 39 4.33 12.69 -8.84
CA ILE A 39 3.65 11.41 -8.90
C ILE A 39 3.87 10.63 -7.60
N ALA A 40 5.11 10.59 -7.12
CA ALA A 40 5.43 9.93 -5.86
C ALA A 40 4.71 10.57 -4.68
N ALA A 41 4.74 11.90 -4.58
CA ALA A 41 4.02 12.63 -3.54
C ALA A 41 2.51 12.36 -3.61
N ARG A 42 1.94 12.28 -4.82
CA ARG A 42 0.53 11.96 -5.00
C ARG A 42 0.21 10.57 -4.46
N ILE A 43 0.96 9.53 -4.85
CA ILE A 43 0.73 8.17 -4.36
C ILE A 43 0.89 8.13 -2.84
N ILE A 44 1.96 8.72 -2.29
CA ILE A 44 2.20 8.76 -0.83
C ILE A 44 1.02 9.38 -0.08
N LEU A 45 0.49 10.50 -0.57
CA LEU A 45 -0.64 11.19 0.04
C LEU A 45 -1.95 10.43 -0.12
N ASP A 46 -2.18 9.80 -1.27
CA ASP A 46 -3.38 9.01 -1.54
C ASP A 46 -3.43 7.77 -0.62
N GLN A 47 -2.30 7.11 -0.33
CA GLN A 47 -2.25 5.96 0.61
C GLN A 47 -2.54 6.33 2.07
N GLN A 48 -2.70 7.62 2.41
CA GLN A 48 -3.14 8.03 3.74
C GLN A 48 -4.66 7.87 3.90
N ASP A 49 -5.40 7.82 2.80
CA ASP A 49 -6.82 7.49 2.81
C ASP A 49 -7.01 5.97 2.97
N ARG A 50 -7.87 5.58 3.91
CA ARG A 50 -8.12 4.17 4.22
C ARG A 50 -8.71 3.42 3.02
N GLY A 51 -9.63 4.02 2.27
CA GLY A 51 -10.26 3.37 1.13
C GLY A 51 -9.27 3.09 0.00
N THR A 52 -8.39 4.05 -0.27
CA THR A 52 -7.31 3.91 -1.26
C THR A 52 -6.29 2.87 -0.84
N ARG A 53 -5.86 2.90 0.42
CA ARG A 53 -4.93 1.91 0.99
C ARG A 53 -5.52 0.50 0.96
N ASP A 54 -6.77 0.34 1.38
CA ASP A 54 -7.42 -0.97 1.44
C ASP A 54 -7.68 -1.51 0.02
N ALA A 55 -7.91 -0.64 -0.97
CA ALA A 55 -7.93 -1.04 -2.37
C ALA A 55 -6.56 -1.55 -2.85
N ALA A 56 -5.45 -0.93 -2.43
CA ALA A 56 -4.11 -1.41 -2.76
C ALA A 56 -3.80 -2.79 -2.13
N LEU A 57 -4.41 -3.16 -1.01
CA LEU A 57 -4.27 -4.50 -0.40
C LEU A 57 -4.94 -5.60 -1.22
N SER A 58 -6.05 -5.29 -1.89
CA SER A 58 -6.93 -6.26 -2.56
C SER A 58 -6.67 -6.42 -4.07
N THR A 59 -5.92 -5.48 -4.66
CA THR A 59 -5.51 -5.48 -6.07
C THR A 59 -4.14 -6.14 -6.28
N GLY A 60 -3.67 -6.15 -7.54
CA GLY A 60 -2.38 -6.70 -7.92
C GLY A 60 -2.47 -8.13 -8.45
N GLU A 61 -2.01 -8.31 -9.69
CA GLU A 61 -1.77 -9.63 -10.29
C GLU A 61 -0.55 -10.28 -9.62
N GLU A 62 -0.55 -11.61 -9.46
CA GLU A 62 0.58 -12.26 -8.78
C GLU A 62 1.91 -12.11 -9.54
N SER A 63 1.85 -11.89 -10.85
CA SER A 63 3.03 -11.58 -11.67
C SER A 63 3.64 -10.21 -11.37
N ASP A 64 2.90 -9.30 -10.72
CA ASP A 64 3.32 -7.93 -10.46
C ASP A 64 3.90 -7.70 -9.06
N LEU A 65 3.76 -8.67 -8.16
CA LEU A 65 4.26 -8.56 -6.78
C LEU A 65 5.73 -8.11 -6.67
N PRO A 66 6.67 -8.55 -7.53
CA PRO A 66 8.05 -8.06 -7.45
C PRO A 66 8.16 -6.55 -7.72
N TYR A 67 7.34 -6.00 -8.61
CA TYR A 67 7.34 -4.58 -8.98
C TYR A 67 6.58 -3.74 -7.96
N GLU A 68 5.46 -4.25 -7.44
CA GLU A 68 4.75 -3.64 -6.31
C GLU A 68 5.65 -3.53 -5.09
N ARG A 69 6.41 -4.59 -4.77
CA ARG A 69 7.38 -4.57 -3.67
C ARG A 69 8.42 -3.46 -3.85
N GLN A 70 8.92 -3.29 -5.08
CA GLN A 70 9.87 -2.23 -5.40
C GLN A 70 9.24 -0.84 -5.26
N LEU A 71 8.02 -0.65 -5.78
CA LEU A 71 7.26 0.59 -5.69
C LEU A 71 7.04 1.01 -4.24
N TRP A 72 6.47 0.12 -3.41
CA TRP A 72 6.16 0.44 -2.02
C TRP A 72 7.40 0.74 -1.19
N GLY A 73 8.46 -0.07 -1.34
CA GLY A 73 9.73 0.20 -0.67
C GLY A 73 10.38 1.50 -1.12
N TYR A 74 10.26 1.85 -2.41
CA TYR A 74 10.78 3.09 -2.95
C TYR A 74 10.02 4.32 -2.45
N LEU A 75 8.69 4.27 -2.38
CA LEU A 75 7.88 5.35 -1.83
C LEU A 75 8.09 5.51 -0.31
N ALA A 76 8.16 4.42 0.45
CA ALA A 76 8.42 4.46 1.88
C ALA A 76 9.77 5.15 2.20
N ARG A 77 10.82 4.89 1.41
CA ARG A 77 12.13 5.56 1.56
C ARG A 77 12.10 7.07 1.29
N ARG A 78 11.08 7.57 0.59
CA ARG A 78 10.88 9.01 0.36
C ARG A 78 10.18 9.72 1.52
N CYS A 79 9.59 8.98 2.46
CA CYS A 79 9.00 9.53 3.68
C CYS A 79 10.09 9.85 4.71
N VAL A 80 10.88 10.88 4.42
CA VAL A 80 11.95 11.41 5.29
C VAL A 80 11.48 12.62 6.09
N PRO A 81 12.16 13.03 7.18
CA PRO A 81 11.75 14.21 7.96
C PRO A 81 11.56 15.46 7.08
N PRO A 82 10.48 16.24 7.28
CA PRO A 82 9.49 16.13 8.36
C PRO A 82 8.29 15.19 8.07
N HIS A 83 8.34 14.38 7.01
CA HIS A 83 7.23 13.57 6.49
C HIS A 83 7.32 12.07 6.80
N THR A 84 8.10 11.70 7.81
CA THR A 84 8.25 10.29 8.24
C THR A 84 6.92 9.68 8.67
N ASP A 85 5.99 10.49 9.18
CA ASP A 85 4.63 10.11 9.55
C ASP A 85 3.81 9.53 8.38
N LYS A 86 4.25 9.72 7.13
CA LYS A 86 3.56 9.21 5.94
C LYS A 86 4.01 7.80 5.51
N ALA A 87 5.07 7.27 6.11
CA ALA A 87 5.62 5.96 5.79
C ALA A 87 4.75 4.74 6.18
N PRO A 88 4.02 4.72 7.33
CA PRO A 88 3.39 3.50 7.83
C PRO A 88 2.44 2.79 6.84
N PRO A 89 1.56 3.47 6.09
CA PRO A 89 0.73 2.81 5.08
C PRO A 89 1.57 2.11 3.99
N LEU A 90 2.65 2.75 3.53
CA LEU A 90 3.52 2.24 2.46
C LEU A 90 4.37 1.06 2.94
N LEU A 91 4.91 1.13 4.16
CA LEU A 91 5.61 0.03 4.80
C LEU A 91 4.67 -1.17 5.03
N THR A 92 3.41 -0.91 5.35
CA THR A 92 2.41 -1.96 5.48
C THR A 92 2.09 -2.62 4.14
N LEU A 93 1.94 -1.85 3.05
CA LEU A 93 1.78 -2.41 1.70
C LEU A 93 3.02 -3.20 1.25
N LEU A 94 4.23 -2.69 1.54
CA LEU A 94 5.48 -3.41 1.30
C LEU A 94 5.48 -4.76 2.03
N GLY A 95 5.11 -4.78 3.31
CA GLY A 95 5.07 -6.00 4.10
C GLY A 95 4.03 -6.99 3.60
N TRP A 96 2.84 -6.51 3.22
CA TRP A 96 1.78 -7.32 2.62
C TRP A 96 2.23 -8.00 1.32
N VAL A 97 2.85 -7.25 0.42
CA VAL A 97 3.34 -7.77 -0.86
C VAL A 97 4.53 -8.73 -0.67
N ALA A 98 5.38 -8.51 0.33
CA ALA A 98 6.45 -9.45 0.68
C ALA A 98 5.87 -10.77 1.23
N TRP A 99 4.83 -10.70 2.08
CA TRP A 99 4.19 -11.89 2.62
C TRP A 99 3.51 -12.73 1.53
N ARG A 100 2.85 -12.09 0.55
CA ARG A 100 2.30 -12.77 -0.64
C ARG A 100 3.37 -13.44 -1.53
N GLN A 101 4.64 -13.08 -1.37
CA GLN A 101 5.80 -13.72 -2.03
C GLN A 101 6.50 -14.74 -1.12
N ASP A 102 5.83 -15.22 -0.08
CA ASP A 102 6.37 -16.14 0.94
C ASP A 102 7.58 -15.59 1.73
N ASP A 103 7.81 -14.27 1.69
CA ASP A 103 8.91 -13.60 2.41
C ASP A 103 8.38 -12.99 3.73
N THR A 104 8.12 -13.87 4.70
CA THR A 104 7.61 -13.50 6.03
C THR A 104 8.61 -12.68 6.85
N VAL A 105 9.91 -12.83 6.58
CA VAL A 105 10.97 -12.08 7.26
C VAL A 105 10.89 -10.60 6.88
N THR A 106 10.85 -10.30 5.58
CA THR A 106 10.70 -8.91 5.13
C THR A 106 9.35 -8.35 5.56
N ALA A 107 8.29 -9.16 5.48
CA ALA A 107 6.96 -8.73 5.88
C ALA A 107 6.92 -8.28 7.35
N ALA A 108 7.41 -9.12 8.26
CA ALA A 108 7.45 -8.82 9.68
C ALA A 108 8.32 -7.58 9.99
N HIS A 109 9.45 -7.41 9.30
CA HIS A 109 10.30 -6.23 9.45
C HIS A 109 9.55 -4.96 9.03
N ALA A 110 8.94 -4.95 7.84
CA ALA A 110 8.22 -3.79 7.33
C ALA A 110 7.01 -3.40 8.22
N PHE A 111 6.27 -4.38 8.76
CA PHE A 111 5.21 -4.11 9.73
C PHE A 111 5.75 -3.54 11.04
N THR A 112 6.88 -4.04 11.52
CA THR A 112 7.53 -3.53 12.74
C THR A 112 8.00 -2.09 12.54
N ASP A 113 8.65 -1.78 11.40
CA ASP A 113 9.06 -0.41 11.06
C ASP A 113 7.87 0.56 11.01
N ALA A 114 6.73 0.10 10.48
CA ALA A 114 5.50 0.91 10.46
C ALA A 114 5.02 1.23 11.90
N LEU A 115 5.11 0.26 12.81
CA LEU A 115 4.71 0.40 14.21
C LEU A 115 5.71 1.22 15.04
N ASP A 116 6.99 1.17 14.70
CA ASP A 116 8.01 2.02 15.33
C ASP A 116 7.78 3.51 14.99
N ILE A 117 7.34 3.79 13.76
CA ILE A 117 6.98 5.15 13.33
C ILE A 117 5.63 5.59 13.91
N HIS A 118 4.62 4.71 13.88
CA HIS A 118 3.29 5.00 14.40
C HIS A 118 2.81 3.85 15.30
N PRO A 119 3.09 3.93 16.61
CA PRO A 119 2.58 2.98 17.58
C PRO A 119 1.05 2.97 17.54
N GLY A 120 0.45 1.79 17.33
CA GLY A 120 -1.00 1.64 17.17
C GLY A 120 -1.52 1.78 15.74
N TYR A 121 -0.66 1.69 14.71
CA TYR A 121 -1.14 1.57 13.33
C TYR A 121 -1.82 0.20 13.09
N GLU A 122 -3.11 0.14 13.38
CA GLU A 122 -3.93 -1.08 13.50
C GLU A 122 -3.73 -2.11 12.37
N LEU A 123 -3.62 -1.66 11.11
CA LEU A 123 -3.44 -2.57 9.98
C LEU A 123 -2.12 -3.35 10.06
N ALA A 124 -1.03 -2.69 10.45
CA ALA A 124 0.26 -3.37 10.62
C ALA A 124 0.22 -4.34 11.80
N GLU A 125 -0.48 -4.00 12.89
CA GLU A 125 -0.67 -4.90 14.04
C GLU A 125 -1.44 -6.17 13.63
N ILE A 126 -2.54 -6.01 12.90
CA ILE A 126 -3.38 -7.11 12.41
C ILE A 126 -2.58 -8.03 11.48
N LEU A 127 -1.84 -7.46 10.53
CA LEU A 127 -1.04 -8.27 9.60
C LEU A 127 0.12 -8.96 10.30
N LEU A 128 0.78 -8.31 11.26
CA LEU A 128 1.83 -8.93 12.08
C LEU A 128 1.27 -10.06 12.96
N GLN A 129 0.07 -9.91 13.53
CA GLN A 129 -0.66 -10.98 14.21
C GLN A 129 -0.98 -12.14 13.25
N GLY A 130 -1.39 -11.82 12.01
CA GLY A 130 -1.64 -12.82 10.97
C GLY A 130 -0.40 -13.68 10.66
N ILE A 131 0.78 -13.08 10.56
CA ILE A 131 2.05 -13.82 10.40
C ILE A 131 2.27 -14.77 11.59
N ARG A 132 2.11 -14.26 12.82
CA ARG A 132 2.31 -15.05 14.05
C ARG A 132 1.32 -16.20 14.19
N ALA A 133 0.11 -16.03 13.67
CA ALA A 133 -0.93 -17.04 13.63
C ALA A 133 -0.82 -17.98 12.42
N GLU A 134 0.24 -17.88 11.63
CA GLU A 134 0.49 -18.70 10.43
C GLU A 134 -0.71 -18.66 9.44
N CYS A 135 -1.35 -17.49 9.33
CA CYS A 135 -2.46 -17.31 8.41
C CYS A 135 -2.01 -17.42 6.94
N ASP A 136 -2.88 -17.97 6.10
CA ASP A 136 -2.68 -17.98 4.65
C ASP A 136 -2.92 -16.58 4.05
N PRO A 137 -1.92 -15.94 3.41
CA PRO A 137 -2.12 -14.65 2.76
C PRO A 137 -3.18 -14.69 1.66
N ALA A 138 -3.41 -15.82 0.99
CA ALA A 138 -4.47 -15.93 -0.03
C ALA A 138 -5.88 -15.81 0.60
N ALA A 139 -6.08 -16.35 1.80
CA ALA A 139 -7.33 -16.22 2.55
C ALA A 139 -7.58 -14.77 2.99
N LEU A 140 -6.52 -14.08 3.45
CA LEU A 140 -6.59 -12.66 3.80
C LEU A 140 -6.87 -11.78 2.57
N LEU A 141 -6.24 -12.08 1.42
CA LEU A 141 -6.51 -11.38 0.16
C LEU A 141 -7.98 -11.53 -0.27
N ALA A 142 -8.54 -12.74 -0.14
CA ALA A 142 -9.95 -12.97 -0.40
C ALA A 142 -10.85 -12.15 0.53
N ALA A 143 -10.49 -12.04 1.82
CA ALA A 143 -11.21 -11.20 2.78
C ALA A 143 -11.15 -9.72 2.42
N PHE A 144 -9.98 -9.18 2.06
CA PHE A 144 -9.83 -7.79 1.60
C PHE A 144 -10.67 -7.51 0.34
N ARG A 145 -10.66 -8.43 -0.63
CA ARG A 145 -11.48 -8.32 -1.85
C ARG A 145 -12.98 -8.37 -1.57
N ASN A 146 -13.42 -9.13 -0.57
CA ASN A 146 -14.83 -9.15 -0.15
C ASN A 146 -15.22 -7.82 0.51
N ALA A 147 -14.42 -7.34 1.46
CA ALA A 147 -14.67 -6.08 2.15
C ALA A 147 -14.71 -4.88 1.18
N GLN A 148 -13.84 -4.85 0.17
CA GLN A 148 -13.86 -3.79 -0.84
C GLN A 148 -15.14 -3.80 -1.70
N ARG A 149 -15.70 -4.99 -1.99
CA ARG A 149 -16.95 -5.13 -2.77
C ARG A 149 -18.17 -4.64 -2.00
N GLU A 150 -18.17 -4.73 -0.67
CA GLU A 150 -19.26 -4.24 0.17
C GLU A 150 -19.30 -2.71 0.31
N LEU A 151 -18.21 -2.03 -0.08
CA LEU A 151 -18.09 -0.57 -0.07
C LEU A 151 -18.47 0.10 -1.41
N LEU A 152 -18.83 -0.68 -2.42
CA LEU A 152 -19.28 -0.24 -3.76
C LEU A 152 -20.78 -0.50 -3.92
#